data_AF-A0A831KFQ8-F1
#
_entry.id   AF-A0A831KFQ8-F1
#
_cell.length_a   1.000
_cell.length_b   1.000
_cell.length_c   1.000
_cell.angle_alpha   90.00
_cell.angle_beta   90.00
_cell.angle_gamma   90.00
#
_symmetry.space_group_name_H-M   'P 1'
#
loop_
_entity.id
_entity.type
_entity.pdbx_description
1 polymer ?
#
loop_
_entity_poly.entity_id
_entity_poly.type
_entity_poly.pdbx_seq_one_letter_code
_entity_poly.pdbx_strand_id
1 'polypeptide(L)'
;RENISKGTELGKQAKEYIDRGELVPDSITIPMVLNRLKQDDCNNGWLLDGFPRNLTQAQELDKALKAEHMDVDIVVEIVLDREIAKKRIMGRRLCVNDNNHPNNIYIDAIKPNGDKCRICGGELKTRSDDQDEEAIDQRHNIYYDTTTGTMAAINYYKELSKQSGGKPKIVEVDGRPSVQEVTQELLSKLG
;
A
#
# COMPACT_ATOMS: atom_id res chain seq x y z
N ARG A 1 -9.59 8.60 -6.06
CA ARG A 1 -9.91 9.87 -5.35
C ARG A 1 -10.35 10.97 -6.32
N GLU A 2 -9.67 11.13 -7.45
CA GLU A 2 -10.00 12.13 -8.47
C GLU A 2 -11.42 12.01 -9.06
N ASN A 3 -11.91 10.77 -9.30
CA ASN A 3 -13.30 10.54 -9.76
C ASN A 3 -14.35 11.18 -8.83
N ILE A 4 -14.11 11.15 -7.51
CA ILE A 4 -14.99 11.76 -6.49
C ILE A 4 -14.87 13.28 -6.54
N SER A 5 -13.64 13.82 -6.57
CA SER A 5 -13.44 15.27 -6.61
C SER A 5 -13.96 15.92 -7.89
N LYS A 6 -13.90 15.21 -9.02
CA LYS A 6 -14.43 15.66 -10.32
C LYS A 6 -15.94 15.42 -10.47
N GLY A 7 -16.61 14.79 -9.50
CA GLY A 7 -18.05 14.55 -9.55
C GLY A 7 -18.50 13.66 -10.72
N THR A 8 -17.63 12.74 -11.17
CA THR A 8 -17.98 11.75 -12.20
C THR A 8 -19.13 10.85 -11.71
N GLU A 9 -19.87 10.23 -12.62
CA GLU A 9 -20.99 9.37 -12.22
C GLU A 9 -20.55 8.22 -11.30
N LEU A 10 -19.44 7.56 -11.64
CA LEU A 10 -18.80 6.56 -10.77
C LEU A 10 -18.32 7.17 -9.43
N GLY A 11 -17.80 8.39 -9.46
CA GLY A 11 -17.37 9.10 -8.26
C GLY A 11 -18.51 9.44 -7.30
N LYS A 12 -19.69 9.78 -7.82
CA LYS A 12 -20.90 10.00 -7.02
C LYS A 12 -21.36 8.71 -6.37
N GLN A 13 -21.45 7.63 -7.13
CA GLN A 13 -21.80 6.31 -6.61
C GLN A 13 -20.82 5.87 -5.52
N ALA A 14 -19.52 5.99 -5.74
CA ALA A 14 -18.50 5.68 -4.75
C ALA A 14 -18.61 6.56 -3.49
N LYS A 15 -18.95 7.85 -3.66
CA LYS A 15 -19.13 8.79 -2.55
C LYS A 15 -20.27 8.37 -1.62
N GLU A 16 -21.37 7.83 -2.14
CA GLU A 16 -22.49 7.37 -1.31
C GLU A 16 -22.09 6.27 -0.31
N TYR A 17 -21.23 5.32 -0.73
CA TYR A 17 -20.72 4.28 0.16
C TYR A 17 -19.73 4.86 1.18
N ILE A 18 -18.81 5.73 0.74
CA ILE A 18 -17.80 6.35 1.61
C ILE A 18 -18.46 7.20 2.69
N ASP A 19 -19.49 7.99 2.35
CA ASP A 19 -20.21 8.84 3.29
C ASP A 19 -20.96 8.01 4.36
N ARG A 20 -21.32 6.75 4.04
CA ARG A 20 -21.88 5.78 4.99
C ARG A 20 -20.81 5.00 5.76
N GLY A 21 -19.52 5.23 5.51
CA GLY A 21 -18.42 4.45 6.09
C GLY A 21 -18.28 3.04 5.54
N GLU A 22 -18.93 2.75 4.40
CA GLU A 22 -18.93 1.45 3.74
C GLU A 22 -17.78 1.34 2.72
N LEU A 23 -17.37 0.11 2.41
CA LEU A 23 -16.46 -0.15 1.31
C LEU A 23 -17.18 0.04 -0.03
N VAL A 24 -16.54 0.75 -0.95
CA VAL A 24 -17.04 0.90 -2.32
C VAL A 24 -17.01 -0.48 -2.99
N PRO A 25 -18.13 -0.96 -3.56
CA PRO A 25 -18.19 -2.24 -4.26
C PRO A 25 -17.14 -2.37 -5.38
N ASP A 26 -16.67 -3.59 -5.61
CA ASP A 26 -15.68 -3.89 -6.65
C ASP A 26 -16.19 -3.54 -8.05
N SER A 27 -17.50 -3.70 -8.27
CA SER A 27 -18.21 -3.33 -9.50
C SER A 27 -18.15 -1.84 -9.84
N ILE A 28 -17.86 -0.98 -8.85
CA ILE A 28 -17.64 0.47 -9.04
C ILE A 28 -16.14 0.76 -9.06
N THR A 29 -15.37 0.14 -8.17
CA THR A 29 -13.94 0.40 -8.01
C THR A 29 -13.13 0.01 -9.25
N ILE A 30 -13.38 -1.15 -9.86
CA ILE A 30 -12.67 -1.61 -11.06
C ILE A 30 -12.86 -0.63 -12.24
N PRO A 31 -14.10 -0.24 -12.62
CA PRO A 31 -14.30 0.79 -13.64
C PRO A 31 -13.64 2.13 -13.32
N MET A 32 -13.63 2.55 -12.05
CA MET A 32 -12.94 3.78 -11.63
C MET A 32 -11.43 3.71 -11.85
N VAL A 33 -10.81 2.56 -11.57
CA VAL A 33 -9.39 2.32 -11.82
C VAL A 33 -9.13 2.34 -13.33
N LEU A 34 -9.87 1.57 -14.12
CA LEU A 34 -9.70 1.55 -15.59
C LEU A 34 -9.89 2.93 -16.23
N ASN A 35 -10.91 3.68 -15.81
CA ASN A 35 -11.12 5.03 -16.31
C ASN A 35 -9.93 5.94 -16.00
N ARG A 36 -9.29 5.75 -14.84
CA ARG A 36 -8.10 6.53 -14.48
C ARG A 36 -6.88 6.13 -15.29
N LEU A 37 -6.68 4.83 -15.53
CA LEU A 37 -5.54 4.31 -16.29
C LEU A 37 -5.59 4.67 -17.78
N LYS A 38 -6.77 4.99 -18.31
CA LYS A 38 -6.96 5.43 -19.71
C LYS A 38 -6.68 6.93 -19.95
N GLN A 39 -6.30 7.68 -18.93
CA GLN A 39 -5.97 9.11 -19.10
C GLN A 39 -4.58 9.27 -19.71
N ASP A 40 -4.36 10.38 -20.43
CA ASP A 40 -3.15 10.61 -21.23
C ASP A 40 -1.85 10.55 -20.41
N ASP A 41 -1.90 10.90 -19.12
CA ASP A 41 -0.74 10.88 -18.23
C ASP A 41 -0.31 9.46 -17.82
N CYS A 42 -1.16 8.45 -18.03
CA CYS A 42 -0.85 7.03 -17.80
C CYS A 42 -0.27 6.30 -19.02
N ASN A 43 -0.17 6.97 -20.19
CA ASN A 43 0.33 6.35 -21.41
C ASN A 43 1.80 5.88 -21.30
N ASN A 44 2.60 6.51 -20.45
CA ASN A 44 4.00 6.15 -20.22
C ASN A 44 4.19 5.16 -19.05
N GLY A 45 3.09 4.61 -18.53
CA GLY A 45 3.08 3.72 -17.38
C GLY A 45 2.34 4.31 -16.18
N TRP A 46 2.12 3.46 -15.19
CA TRP A 46 1.34 3.77 -14.01
C TRP A 46 1.79 2.93 -12.82
N LEU A 47 1.50 3.40 -11.62
CA LEU A 47 1.68 2.68 -10.37
C LEU A 47 0.35 2.65 -9.64
N LEU A 48 -0.19 1.45 -9.43
CA LEU A 48 -1.34 1.25 -8.55
C LEU A 48 -0.85 1.01 -7.13
N ASP A 49 -1.33 1.84 -6.19
CA ASP A 49 -1.02 1.73 -4.76
C ASP A 49 -2.33 1.60 -3.96
N GLY A 50 -2.38 0.61 -3.07
CA GLY A 50 -3.53 0.32 -2.22
C GLY A 50 -4.68 -0.44 -2.88
N PHE A 51 -4.52 -0.90 -4.13
CA PHE A 51 -5.47 -1.76 -4.85
C PHE A 51 -4.71 -2.74 -5.76
N PRO A 52 -5.07 -4.03 -5.82
CA PRO A 52 -6.17 -4.71 -5.13
C PRO A 52 -5.89 -5.00 -3.64
N ARG A 53 -6.95 -5.21 -2.84
CA ARG A 53 -6.88 -5.51 -1.39
C ARG A 53 -7.35 -6.91 -1.01
N ASN A 54 -7.95 -7.64 -1.94
CA ASN A 54 -8.44 -9.01 -1.76
C ASN A 54 -8.30 -9.81 -3.06
N LEU A 55 -8.43 -11.14 -2.98
CA LEU A 55 -8.27 -12.05 -4.12
C LEU A 55 -9.24 -11.74 -5.27
N THR A 56 -10.51 -11.50 -4.97
CA THR A 56 -11.54 -11.22 -5.97
C THR A 56 -11.18 -9.97 -6.77
N GLN A 57 -10.77 -8.90 -6.10
CA GLN A 57 -10.32 -7.66 -6.75
C GLN A 57 -9.13 -7.88 -7.68
N ALA A 58 -8.17 -8.73 -7.30
CA ALA A 58 -7.02 -9.03 -8.14
C ALA A 58 -7.41 -9.77 -9.42
N GLN A 59 -8.29 -10.76 -9.30
CA GLN A 59 -8.82 -11.51 -10.45
C GLN A 59 -9.65 -10.62 -11.38
N GLU A 60 -10.51 -9.77 -10.83
CA GLU A 60 -11.33 -8.86 -11.62
C GLU A 60 -10.48 -7.76 -12.27
N LEU A 61 -9.45 -7.25 -11.59
CA LEU A 61 -8.50 -6.30 -12.17
C LEU A 61 -7.72 -6.91 -13.33
N ASP A 62 -7.17 -8.11 -13.16
CA ASP A 62 -6.45 -8.82 -14.23
C ASP A 62 -7.33 -9.03 -15.48
N LYS A 63 -8.57 -9.52 -15.28
CA LYS A 63 -9.54 -9.68 -16.39
C LYS A 63 -9.84 -8.34 -17.07
N ALA A 64 -10.08 -7.30 -16.29
CA ALA A 64 -10.46 -5.98 -16.78
C ALA A 64 -9.33 -5.30 -17.56
N LEU A 65 -8.08 -5.42 -17.08
CA LEU A 65 -6.89 -4.92 -17.79
C LEU A 65 -6.69 -5.65 -19.12
N LYS A 66 -6.78 -6.99 -19.13
CA LYS A 66 -6.64 -7.81 -20.36
C LYS A 66 -7.68 -7.46 -21.42
N ALA A 67 -8.93 -7.20 -21.02
CA ALA A 67 -10.00 -6.80 -21.92
C ALA A 67 -9.72 -5.44 -22.61
N GLU A 68 -8.89 -4.61 -21.99
CA GLU A 68 -8.49 -3.29 -22.47
C GLU A 68 -7.08 -3.30 -23.09
N HIS A 69 -6.51 -4.48 -23.33
CA HIS A 69 -5.14 -4.66 -23.83
C HIS A 69 -4.07 -3.95 -22.97
N MET A 70 -4.30 -3.87 -21.67
CA MET A 70 -3.35 -3.42 -20.67
C MET A 70 -2.83 -4.63 -19.88
N ASP A 71 -1.54 -4.62 -19.57
CA ASP A 71 -0.90 -5.67 -18.77
C ASP A 71 -0.28 -5.07 -17.51
N VAL A 72 -0.17 -5.89 -16.46
CA VAL A 72 0.68 -5.59 -15.32
C VAL A 72 2.10 -6.07 -15.66
N ASP A 73 3.06 -5.16 -15.71
CA ASP A 73 4.46 -5.52 -15.98
C ASP A 73 5.15 -6.08 -14.73
N ILE A 74 4.94 -5.41 -13.58
CA ILE A 74 5.66 -5.68 -12.34
C ILE A 74 4.71 -5.61 -11.15
N VAL A 75 4.82 -6.58 -10.26
CA VAL A 75 4.21 -6.54 -8.93
C VAL A 75 5.33 -6.42 -7.90
N VAL A 76 5.32 -5.34 -7.13
CA VAL A 76 6.29 -5.09 -6.05
C VAL A 76 5.65 -5.45 -4.72
N GLU A 77 6.33 -6.29 -3.95
CA GLU A 77 5.95 -6.65 -2.58
C GLU A 77 7.06 -6.24 -1.62
N ILE A 78 6.70 -5.41 -0.64
CA ILE A 78 7.59 -5.09 0.48
C ILE A 78 7.27 -6.07 1.60
N VAL A 79 8.15 -7.05 1.80
CA VAL A 79 7.95 -8.12 2.75
C VAL A 79 8.32 -7.65 4.14
N LEU A 80 7.37 -7.73 5.07
CA LEU A 80 7.61 -7.44 6.48
C LEU A 80 6.76 -8.36 7.33
N ASP A 81 7.32 -8.81 8.46
CA ASP A 81 6.57 -9.60 9.42
C ASP A 81 5.48 -8.73 10.08
N ARG A 82 4.32 -9.34 10.37
CA ARG A 82 3.15 -8.67 10.96
C ARG A 82 3.48 -7.97 12.28
N GLU A 83 4.23 -8.62 13.17
CA GLU A 83 4.58 -8.07 14.47
C GLU A 83 5.61 -6.95 14.33
N ILE A 84 6.55 -7.07 13.39
CA ILE A 84 7.48 -5.97 13.07
C ILE A 84 6.72 -4.77 12.50
N ALA A 85 5.78 -4.98 11.57
CA ALA A 85 4.95 -3.94 11.00
C ALA A 85 4.14 -3.21 12.09
N LYS A 86 3.48 -3.97 12.98
CA LYS A 86 2.70 -3.42 14.11
C LYS A 86 3.59 -2.58 15.04
N LYS A 87 4.74 -3.12 15.46
CA LYS A 87 5.73 -2.40 16.27
C LYS A 87 6.17 -1.11 15.60
N ARG A 88 6.47 -1.12 14.30
CA ARG A 88 6.89 0.09 13.58
C ARG A 88 5.82 1.17 13.54
N ILE A 89 4.54 0.81 13.43
CA ILE A 89 3.44 1.79 13.52
C ILE A 89 3.41 2.39 14.93
N MET A 90 3.31 1.55 15.95
CA MET A 90 3.18 1.97 17.35
C MET A 90 4.42 2.71 17.89
N GLY A 91 5.59 2.41 17.31
CA GLY A 91 6.85 2.99 17.68
C GLY A 91 7.08 4.42 17.21
N ARG A 92 6.22 4.93 16.31
CA ARG A 92 6.38 6.28 15.76
C ARG A 92 6.33 7.33 16.88
N ARG A 93 7.25 8.27 16.83
CA ARG A 93 7.29 9.46 17.70
C ARG A 93 7.36 10.69 16.80
N LEU A 94 6.52 11.69 17.07
CA LEU A 94 6.49 12.95 16.36
C LEU A 94 7.23 14.00 17.16
N CYS A 95 8.19 14.67 16.53
CA CYS A 95 8.83 15.82 17.13
C CYS A 95 7.88 17.02 17.13
N VAL A 96 7.75 17.68 18.27
CA VAL A 96 6.88 18.87 18.41
C VAL A 96 7.35 20.07 17.58
N ASN A 97 8.65 20.12 17.24
CA ASN A 97 9.23 21.20 16.46
C ASN A 97 9.09 20.97 14.93
N ASP A 98 9.15 19.70 14.49
CA ASP A 98 8.96 19.34 13.08
C ASP A 98 8.55 17.87 12.96
N ASN A 99 7.32 17.62 12.48
CA ASN A 99 6.80 16.27 12.28
C ASN A 99 7.58 15.48 11.21
N ASN A 100 8.38 16.15 10.37
CA ASN A 100 9.23 15.50 9.37
C ASN A 100 10.52 14.92 9.96
N HIS A 101 10.83 15.15 11.25
CA HIS A 101 11.96 14.51 11.90
C HIS A 101 11.63 13.03 12.22
N PRO A 102 12.18 12.04 11.49
CA PRO A 102 11.85 10.64 11.71
C PRO A 102 12.36 10.18 13.08
N ASN A 103 11.45 9.70 13.91
CA ASN A 103 11.76 9.09 15.20
C ASN A 103 10.90 7.84 15.37
N ASN A 104 11.53 6.70 15.64
CA ASN A 104 10.82 5.44 15.90
C ASN A 104 11.57 4.57 16.91
N ILE A 105 10.90 4.16 17.99
CA ILE A 105 11.57 3.39 19.07
C ILE A 105 11.92 1.95 18.68
N TYR A 106 11.34 1.41 17.61
CA TYR A 106 11.58 0.05 17.10
C TYR A 106 12.37 0.01 15.78
N ILE A 107 12.87 1.15 15.29
CA ILE A 107 13.75 1.20 14.12
C ILE A 107 15.07 1.82 14.56
N ASP A 108 16.10 0.99 14.72
CA ASP A 108 17.38 1.41 15.33
C ASP A 108 18.03 2.59 14.60
N ALA A 109 18.00 2.61 13.26
CA ALA A 109 18.57 3.69 12.44
C ALA A 109 17.96 5.08 12.74
N ILE A 110 16.72 5.13 13.23
CA ILE A 110 15.99 6.37 13.53
C ILE A 110 15.45 6.40 14.97
N LYS A 111 16.13 5.70 15.88
CA LYS A 111 15.75 5.69 17.29
C LYS A 111 15.91 7.09 17.91
N PRO A 112 14.97 7.53 18.77
CA PRO A 112 15.11 8.76 19.55
C PRO A 112 16.40 8.80 20.40
N ASN A 113 16.84 10.00 20.74
CA ASN A 113 17.89 10.22 21.73
C ASN A 113 17.25 10.27 23.14
N GLY A 114 17.03 9.10 23.73
CA GLY A 114 16.27 8.97 24.98
C GLY A 114 14.80 9.36 24.78
N ASP A 115 14.32 10.36 25.50
CA ASP A 115 12.96 10.93 25.38
C ASP A 115 12.89 12.09 24.37
N LYS A 116 14.01 12.45 23.72
CA LYS A 116 14.10 13.61 22.82
C LYS A 116 14.28 13.21 21.36
N CYS A 117 13.85 14.12 20.49
CA CYS A 117 14.04 14.02 19.05
C CYS A 117 15.52 13.87 18.71
N ARG A 118 15.84 12.84 17.92
CA ARG A 118 17.22 12.54 17.51
C ARG A 118 17.90 13.61 16.65
N ILE A 119 17.13 14.51 16.06
CA ILE A 119 17.61 15.54 15.12
C ILE A 119 17.81 16.89 15.81
N CYS A 120 16.82 17.34 16.60
CA CYS A 120 16.83 18.70 17.16
C CYS A 120 16.72 18.76 18.69
N GLY A 121 16.63 17.61 19.39
CA GLY A 121 16.49 17.57 20.85
C GLY A 121 15.12 18.00 21.40
N GLY A 122 14.16 18.34 20.53
CA GLY A 122 12.79 18.70 20.91
C GLY A 122 12.01 17.53 21.54
N GLU A 123 10.91 17.84 22.20
CA GLU A 123 10.02 16.83 22.79
C GLU A 123 9.36 15.94 21.73
N LEU A 124 8.96 14.75 22.16
CA LEU A 124 8.33 13.74 21.32
C LEU A 124 6.93 13.42 21.84
N LYS A 125 5.97 13.30 20.92
CA LYS A 125 4.60 12.84 21.18
C LYS A 125 4.24 11.65 20.32
N THR A 126 3.19 10.92 20.69
CA THR A 126 2.58 9.86 19.87
C THR A 126 1.35 10.40 19.13
N ARG A 127 0.88 9.66 18.14
CA ARG A 127 -0.46 9.86 17.55
C ARG A 127 -1.40 8.82 18.12
N SER A 128 -2.64 9.21 18.42
CA SER A 128 -3.65 8.29 18.97
C SER A 128 -3.94 7.12 18.04
N ASP A 129 -4.01 7.34 16.73
CA ASP A 129 -4.27 6.30 15.73
C ASP A 129 -3.10 5.31 15.55
N ASP A 130 -1.86 5.74 15.83
CA ASP A 130 -0.70 4.84 15.85
C ASP A 130 -0.68 3.98 17.12
N GLN A 131 -1.48 4.30 18.16
CA GLN A 131 -1.58 3.50 19.40
C GLN A 131 -2.86 2.65 19.48
N ASP A 132 -3.73 2.74 18.48
CA ASP A 132 -4.95 1.94 18.38
C ASP A 132 -4.63 0.55 17.82
N GLU A 133 -4.31 -0.37 18.73
CA GLU A 133 -3.96 -1.75 18.35
C GLU A 133 -5.09 -2.46 17.62
N GLU A 134 -6.34 -2.24 18.01
CA GLU A 134 -7.50 -2.89 17.40
C GLU A 134 -7.65 -2.47 15.94
N ALA A 135 -7.56 -1.18 15.64
CA ALA A 135 -7.63 -0.68 14.28
C ALA A 135 -6.41 -1.09 13.44
N ILE A 136 -5.23 -1.25 14.04
CA ILE A 136 -4.05 -1.80 13.37
C ILE A 136 -4.27 -3.28 13.04
N ASP A 137 -4.74 -4.06 14.00
CA ASP A 137 -4.95 -5.49 13.84
C ASP A 137 -6.07 -5.81 12.85
N GLN A 138 -7.14 -5.02 12.81
CA GLN A 138 -8.18 -5.14 11.77
C GLN A 138 -7.59 -4.98 10.36
N ARG A 139 -6.70 -3.99 10.15
CA ARG A 139 -6.04 -3.77 8.86
C ARG A 139 -5.05 -4.90 8.54
N HIS A 140 -4.27 -5.35 9.52
CA HIS A 140 -3.33 -6.46 9.36
C HIS A 140 -4.04 -7.80 9.11
N ASN A 141 -5.19 -8.06 9.72
CA ASN A 141 -5.98 -9.26 9.46
C ASN A 141 -6.36 -9.37 7.98
N ILE A 142 -6.76 -8.25 7.36
CA ILE A 142 -7.07 -8.20 5.92
C ILE A 142 -5.80 -8.36 5.08
N TYR A 143 -4.71 -7.67 5.46
CA TYR A 143 -3.47 -7.73 4.68
C TYR A 143 -2.89 -9.14 4.68
N TYR A 144 -2.63 -9.70 5.86
CA TYR A 144 -1.94 -10.98 6.05
C TYR A 144 -2.83 -12.22 5.86
N ASP A 145 -4.12 -12.07 5.54
CA ASP A 145 -4.95 -13.21 5.15
C ASP A 145 -4.53 -13.75 3.78
N THR A 146 -4.00 -14.98 3.79
CA THR A 146 -3.53 -15.71 2.60
C THR A 146 -4.64 -16.40 1.82
N THR A 147 -5.88 -16.40 2.33
CA THR A 147 -7.03 -17.07 1.72
C THR A 147 -7.85 -16.12 0.87
N THR A 148 -8.22 -14.95 1.43
CA THR A 148 -9.09 -13.99 0.74
C THR A 148 -8.52 -12.57 0.70
N GLY A 149 -7.59 -12.25 1.60
CA GLY A 149 -7.02 -10.91 1.79
C GLY A 149 -5.98 -10.46 0.78
N THR A 150 -5.16 -9.48 1.18
CA THR A 150 -4.16 -8.85 0.30
C THR A 150 -3.03 -9.81 -0.04
N MET A 151 -2.58 -10.65 0.91
CA MET A 151 -1.61 -11.71 0.62
C MET A 151 -2.16 -12.75 -0.37
N ALA A 152 -3.47 -13.05 -0.33
CA ALA A 152 -4.09 -13.91 -1.35
C ALA A 152 -4.03 -13.28 -2.75
N ALA A 153 -4.28 -11.97 -2.87
CA ALA A 153 -4.12 -11.21 -4.11
C ALA A 153 -2.67 -11.23 -4.63
N ILE A 154 -1.69 -11.04 -3.75
CA ILE A 154 -0.26 -11.13 -4.10
C ILE A 154 0.09 -12.54 -4.60
N ASN A 155 -0.36 -13.59 -3.88
CA ASN A 155 -0.14 -14.98 -4.27
C ASN A 155 -0.76 -15.31 -5.63
N TYR A 156 -1.91 -14.74 -5.96
CA TYR A 156 -2.51 -14.86 -7.28
C TYR A 156 -1.58 -14.33 -8.38
N TYR A 157 -1.02 -13.13 -8.24
CA TYR A 157 -0.07 -12.60 -9.23
C TYR A 157 1.24 -13.39 -9.30
N LYS A 158 1.73 -13.89 -8.15
CA LYS A 158 2.90 -14.80 -8.12
C LYS A 158 2.64 -16.07 -8.91
N GLU A 159 1.46 -16.65 -8.79
CA GLU A 159 1.08 -17.85 -9.52
C GLU A 159 0.87 -17.56 -11.01
N LEU A 160 0.21 -16.46 -11.34
CA LEU A 160 0.07 -15.99 -12.73
C LEU A 160 1.43 -15.79 -13.41
N SER A 161 2.39 -15.18 -12.69
CA SER A 161 3.76 -15.01 -13.15
C SER A 161 4.42 -16.33 -13.54
N LYS A 162 4.34 -17.36 -12.69
CA LYS A 162 4.89 -18.69 -12.98
C LYS A 162 4.24 -19.32 -14.22
N GLN A 163 2.93 -19.19 -14.36
CA GLN A 163 2.17 -19.75 -15.47
C GLN A 163 2.41 -19.02 -16.79
N SER A 164 2.80 -17.75 -16.73
CA SER A 164 2.98 -16.87 -17.89
C SER A 164 4.45 -16.55 -18.18
N GLY A 165 5.36 -17.47 -17.83
CA GLY A 165 6.78 -17.36 -18.15
C GLY A 165 7.50 -16.18 -17.47
N GLY A 166 7.05 -15.79 -16.28
CA GLY A 166 7.60 -14.69 -15.48
C GLY A 166 6.89 -13.34 -15.66
N LYS A 167 5.65 -13.33 -16.17
CA LYS A 167 4.84 -12.10 -16.40
C LYS A 167 3.53 -12.11 -15.59
N PRO A 168 3.26 -11.13 -14.71
CA PRO A 168 4.12 -9.99 -14.35
C PRO A 168 5.41 -10.46 -13.68
N LYS A 169 6.46 -9.65 -13.75
CA LYS A 169 7.66 -9.84 -12.94
C LYS A 169 7.31 -9.60 -11.47
N ILE A 170 7.68 -10.52 -10.60
CA ILE A 170 7.50 -10.35 -9.16
C ILE A 170 8.80 -9.81 -8.56
N VAL A 171 8.71 -8.69 -7.85
CA VAL A 171 9.83 -8.07 -7.15
C VAL A 171 9.50 -8.00 -5.67
N GLU A 172 10.11 -8.89 -4.90
CA GLU A 172 10.05 -8.86 -3.44
C GLU A 172 11.26 -8.11 -2.90
N VAL A 173 11.07 -7.23 -1.92
CA VAL A 173 12.14 -6.54 -1.18
C VAL A 173 11.92 -6.67 0.32
N ASP A 174 13.01 -6.77 1.08
CA ASP A 174 12.92 -6.81 2.54
C ASP A 174 12.56 -5.43 3.08
N GLY A 175 11.47 -5.32 3.84
CA GLY A 175 11.03 -4.05 4.44
C GLY A 175 11.79 -3.67 5.72
N ARG A 176 12.68 -4.52 6.25
CA ARG A 176 13.40 -4.28 7.53
C ARG A 176 14.53 -3.23 7.45
N PRO A 177 15.31 -3.09 6.38
CA PRO A 177 16.38 -2.09 6.32
C PRO A 177 15.87 -0.63 6.35
N SER A 178 16.78 0.32 6.26
CA SER A 178 16.45 1.74 6.12
C SER A 178 15.76 2.02 4.77
N VAL A 179 15.03 3.13 4.68
CA VAL A 179 14.37 3.55 3.43
C VAL A 179 15.35 3.63 2.26
N GLN A 180 16.57 4.10 2.51
CA GLN A 180 17.61 4.21 1.48
C GLN A 180 18.05 2.83 0.97
N GLU A 181 18.27 1.87 1.87
CA GLU A 181 18.65 0.50 1.50
C GLU A 181 17.52 -0.21 0.74
N VAL A 182 16.27 -0.10 1.21
CA VAL A 182 15.11 -0.68 0.50
C VAL A 182 14.93 -0.06 -0.88
N THR A 183 15.14 1.25 -1.00
CA THR A 183 15.07 1.96 -2.30
C THR A 183 16.16 1.45 -3.25
N GLN A 184 17.40 1.31 -2.78
CA GLN A 184 18.50 0.80 -3.59
C GLN A 184 18.24 -0.65 -4.04
N GLU A 185 17.78 -1.50 -3.13
CA GLU A 185 17.41 -2.88 -3.45
C GLU A 185 16.30 -2.93 -4.50
N LEU A 186 15.23 -2.18 -4.31
CA LEU A 186 14.11 -2.13 -5.24
C LEU A 186 14.56 -1.66 -6.63
N LEU A 187 15.26 -0.54 -6.72
CA LEU A 187 15.75 -0.01 -7.99
C LEU A 187 16.66 -1.02 -8.71
N SER A 188 17.57 -1.68 -7.99
CA SER A 188 18.44 -2.72 -8.57
C SER A 188 17.68 -3.92 -9.15
N LYS A 189 16.48 -4.21 -8.62
CA LYS A 189 15.61 -5.28 -9.10
C LYS A 189 14.70 -4.85 -10.23
N LEU A 190 14.38 -3.56 -10.38
CA LEU A 190 13.53 -3.06 -11.45
C LEU A 190 14.26 -2.99 -12.79
N GLY A 191 15.57 -2.68 -12.79
CA GLY A 191 16.41 -2.56 -13.99
C GLY A 191 16.92 -1.14 -14.15
#